data_AF-A0A2R7JW29-F1
#
_entry.id   AF-A0A2R7JW29-F1
#
_cell.length_a   1.000
_cell.length_b   1.000
_cell.length_c   1.000
_cell.angle_alpha   90.00
_cell.angle_beta   90.00
_cell.angle_gamma   90.00
#
_symmetry.space_group_name_H-M   'P 1'
#
loop_
_entity.id
_entity.type
_entity.pdbx_description
1 polymer ?
#
loop_
_entity_poly.entity_id
_entity_poly.type
_entity_poly.pdbx_seq_one_letter_code
_entity_poly.pdbx_strand_id
1 'polypeptide(L)'
;EYEKAINRYAIPILIYQPNSKYVGVDTDLAQQIDIYPTILDMVGYPKPFRSWGRSLFDKKSSQPFVINSTGTIYQFSKGNYICTFDGKKALGFYDKNDKELKNNLISSKNAEMQEIELNCKAFIEDYYDRVIDQKLYYKEK
;
A
#
# COMPACT_ATOMS: atom_id res chain seq x y z
N GLU A 1 -13.25 -13.32 -10.22
CA GLU A 1 -12.19 -12.28 -10.04
C GLU A 1 -10.97 -12.75 -9.25
N TYR A 2 -11.09 -13.74 -8.36
CA TYR A 2 -10.00 -14.21 -7.47
C TYR A 2 -8.77 -14.79 -8.19
N GLU A 3 -8.94 -15.40 -9.37
CA GLU A 3 -7.83 -16.03 -10.10
C GLU A 3 -6.80 -15.03 -10.65
N LYS A 4 -7.20 -13.76 -10.80
CA LYS A 4 -6.36 -12.67 -11.29
C LYS A 4 -5.17 -12.47 -10.35
N ALA A 5 -3.97 -12.33 -10.90
CA ALA A 5 -2.71 -12.31 -10.15
C ALA A 5 -2.73 -11.38 -8.92
N ILE A 6 -3.25 -10.16 -9.08
CA ILE A 6 -3.32 -9.16 -8.01
C ILE A 6 -4.40 -9.49 -6.97
N ASN A 7 -5.53 -10.05 -7.40
CA ASN A 7 -6.65 -10.38 -6.52
C ASN A 7 -6.39 -11.61 -5.64
N ARG A 8 -5.34 -12.39 -5.88
CA ARG A 8 -4.96 -13.52 -5.00
C ARG A 8 -4.59 -13.07 -3.58
N TYR A 9 -4.19 -11.80 -3.43
CA TYR A 9 -3.88 -11.18 -2.14
C TYR A 9 -5.05 -10.40 -1.54
N ALA A 10 -6.15 -10.24 -2.29
CA ALA A 10 -7.29 -9.48 -1.84
C ALA A 10 -8.08 -10.28 -0.80
N ILE A 11 -8.26 -9.68 0.38
CA ILE A 11 -9.08 -10.23 1.46
C ILE A 11 -10.12 -9.18 1.90
N PRO A 12 -11.29 -9.60 2.41
CA PRO A 12 -12.20 -8.66 3.04
C PRO A 12 -11.61 -8.16 4.37
N ILE A 13 -11.77 -6.87 4.65
CA ILE A 13 -11.51 -6.26 5.96
C ILE A 13 -12.83 -5.69 6.48
N LEU A 14 -13.23 -6.08 7.69
CA LEU A 14 -14.41 -5.56 8.37
C LEU A 14 -13.99 -4.84 9.66
N ILE A 15 -14.38 -3.58 9.80
CA ILE A 15 -14.22 -2.81 11.03
C ILE A 15 -15.61 -2.59 11.61
N TYR A 16 -15.78 -2.94 12.88
CA TYR A 16 -17.04 -2.78 13.60
C TYR A 16 -16.81 -2.07 14.93
N GLN A 17 -17.62 -1.02 15.17
CA GLN A 17 -17.71 -0.36 16.46
C GLN A 17 -19.19 -0.03 16.75
N PRO A 18 -19.74 -0.48 17.90
CA PRO A 18 -21.10 -0.15 18.30
C PRO A 18 -21.32 1.37 18.38
N ASN A 19 -22.52 1.83 18.00
CA ASN A 19 -22.93 3.24 18.06
C ASN A 19 -21.91 4.22 17.44
N SER A 20 -21.23 3.81 16.37
CA SER A 20 -20.19 4.61 15.73
C SER A 20 -20.64 5.25 14.43
N LYS A 21 -19.84 6.21 13.96
CA LYS A 21 -19.97 6.83 12.64
C LYS A 21 -19.43 5.96 11.49
N TYR A 22 -18.83 4.81 11.78
CA TYR A 22 -18.17 3.95 10.79
C TYR A 22 -19.20 3.06 10.10
N VAL A 23 -19.94 3.64 9.14
CA VAL A 23 -20.99 2.96 8.38
C VAL A 23 -20.71 3.13 6.89
N GLY A 24 -20.74 2.03 6.14
CA GLY A 24 -20.61 2.04 4.68
C GLY A 24 -19.70 0.95 4.14
N VAL A 25 -19.44 1.02 2.83
CA VAL A 25 -18.50 0.18 2.11
C VAL A 25 -17.44 1.07 1.51
N ASP A 26 -16.18 0.68 1.68
CA ASP A 26 -15.01 1.36 1.14
C ASP A 26 -14.28 0.42 0.19
N THR A 27 -14.08 0.86 -1.05
CA THR A 27 -13.42 0.09 -2.10
C THR A 27 -12.02 0.62 -2.42
N ASP A 28 -11.50 1.56 -1.62
CA ASP A 28 -10.13 2.02 -1.75
C ASP A 28 -9.13 0.89 -1.46
N LEU A 29 -7.91 1.06 -1.96
CA LEU A 29 -6.78 0.22 -1.61
C LEU A 29 -6.54 0.21 -0.09
N ALA A 30 -6.56 -0.99 0.49
CA ALA A 30 -6.33 -1.26 1.91
C ALA A 30 -5.45 -2.50 2.09
N GLN A 31 -4.60 -2.49 3.10
CA GLN A 31 -3.66 -3.58 3.40
C GLN A 31 -3.52 -3.80 4.92
N GLN A 32 -2.96 -4.93 5.32
CA GLN A 32 -2.87 -5.32 6.74
C GLN A 32 -2.07 -4.31 7.59
N ILE A 33 -1.05 -3.67 7.03
CA ILE A 33 -0.25 -2.66 7.74
C ILE A 33 -1.04 -1.39 8.07
N ASP A 34 -2.22 -1.18 7.46
CA ASP A 34 -3.13 -0.07 7.75
C ASP A 34 -3.96 -0.32 9.02
N ILE A 35 -4.08 -1.56 9.50
CA ILE A 35 -4.91 -1.90 10.67
C ILE A 35 -4.41 -1.19 11.93
N TYR A 36 -3.10 -1.22 12.18
CA TYR A 36 -2.50 -0.59 13.36
C TYR A 36 -2.77 0.93 13.44
N PRO A 37 -2.40 1.75 12.44
CA PRO A 37 -2.72 3.19 12.46
C PRO A 37 -4.23 3.46 12.48
N THR A 38 -5.06 2.62 11.87
CA THR A 38 -6.52 2.77 11.92
C THR A 38 -7.06 2.60 13.33
N ILE A 39 -6.60 1.59 14.08
CA ILE A 39 -7.01 1.40 15.48
C ILE A 39 -6.57 2.59 16.34
N LEU A 40 -5.35 3.10 16.15
CA LEU A 40 -4.86 4.26 16.90
C LEU A 40 -5.70 5.52 16.66
N ASP A 41 -6.11 5.74 15.40
CA ASP A 41 -7.03 6.82 15.02
C ASP A 41 -8.42 6.63 15.68
N MET A 42 -8.96 5.40 15.65
CA MET A 42 -10.26 5.09 16.27
C MET A 42 -10.31 5.36 17.77
N VAL A 43 -9.22 5.08 18.50
CA VAL A 43 -9.15 5.30 19.96
C VAL A 43 -8.69 6.71 20.34
N GLY A 44 -8.41 7.57 19.36
CA GLY A 44 -7.93 8.93 19.59
C GLY A 44 -6.55 8.99 20.23
N TYR A 45 -5.64 8.09 19.85
CA TYR A 45 -4.29 8.04 20.41
C TYR A 45 -3.51 9.34 20.10
N PRO A 46 -3.10 10.13 21.11
CA PRO A 46 -2.64 11.51 20.90
C PRO A 46 -1.13 11.64 20.68
N LYS A 47 -0.37 10.55 20.81
CA LYS A 47 1.10 10.59 20.72
C LYS A 47 1.55 10.21 19.31
N PRO A 48 2.72 10.71 18.88
CA PRO A 48 3.31 10.27 17.63
C PRO A 48 3.64 8.78 17.70
N PHE A 49 3.49 8.10 16.57
CA PHE A 49 3.84 6.70 16.40
C PHE A 49 4.43 6.49 15.00
N ARG A 50 5.00 5.31 14.80
CA ARG A 50 5.62 4.92 13.53
C ARG A 50 4.80 3.82 12.88
N SER A 51 4.46 4.00 11.60
CA SER A 51 3.77 2.99 10.80
C SER A 51 4.20 3.10 9.33
N TRP A 52 4.19 1.99 8.61
CA TRP A 52 4.29 1.99 7.14
C TRP A 52 2.91 2.12 6.49
N GLY A 53 1.86 1.71 7.20
CA GLY A 53 0.49 1.89 6.74
C GLY A 53 -0.10 3.23 7.16
N ARG A 54 -1.32 3.48 6.70
CA ARG A 54 -2.12 4.69 6.96
C ARG A 54 -3.42 4.33 7.67
N SER A 55 -4.04 5.29 8.37
CA SER A 55 -5.42 5.08 8.83
C SER A 55 -6.35 4.94 7.62
N LEU A 56 -7.23 3.93 7.64
CA LEU A 56 -8.26 3.76 6.61
C LEU A 56 -9.34 4.85 6.68
N PHE A 57 -9.48 5.52 7.83
CA PHE A 57 -10.39 6.65 8.02
C PHE A 57 -9.77 8.01 7.68
N ASP A 58 -8.46 8.09 7.50
CA ASP A 58 -7.80 9.28 6.97
C ASP A 58 -7.82 9.28 5.43
N LYS A 59 -8.74 10.07 4.88
CA LYS A 59 -8.94 10.25 3.44
C LYS A 59 -8.21 11.45 2.85
N LYS A 60 -7.49 12.24 3.66
CA LYS A 60 -6.94 13.53 3.23
C LYS A 60 -5.42 13.53 3.21
N SER A 61 -4.78 12.91 4.19
CA SER A 61 -3.34 13.10 4.39
C SER A 61 -2.47 12.18 3.53
N SER A 62 -3.01 11.09 3.00
CA SER A 62 -2.25 10.16 2.16
C SER A 62 -3.12 9.48 1.10
N GLN A 63 -2.51 9.24 -0.07
CA GLN A 63 -3.17 8.44 -1.10
C GLN A 63 -3.11 6.94 -0.74
N PRO A 64 -4.20 6.20 -0.99
CA PRO A 64 -4.22 4.75 -0.87
C PRO A 64 -3.16 4.06 -1.72
N PHE A 65 -2.48 3.07 -1.14
CA PHE A 65 -1.58 2.17 -1.85
C PHE A 65 -1.63 0.77 -1.21
N VAL A 66 -1.18 -0.24 -1.95
CA VAL A 66 -0.87 -1.57 -1.42
C VAL A 66 0.43 -2.09 -2.00
N ILE A 67 1.14 -2.90 -1.21
CA ILE A 67 2.30 -3.66 -1.67
C ILE A 67 2.13 -5.14 -1.33
N ASN A 68 2.32 -6.00 -2.33
CA ASN A 68 2.35 -7.45 -2.19
C ASN A 68 3.68 -7.99 -2.73
N SER A 69 4.01 -9.24 -2.40
CA SER A 69 5.17 -9.92 -2.97
C SER A 69 4.89 -11.39 -3.24
N THR A 70 5.39 -11.89 -4.38
CA THR A 70 5.46 -13.32 -4.68
C THR A 70 6.73 -13.97 -4.13
N GLY A 71 7.53 -13.23 -3.34
CA GLY A 71 8.86 -13.61 -2.86
C GLY A 71 9.99 -13.02 -3.71
N THR A 72 9.82 -13.00 -5.04
CA THR A 72 10.84 -12.47 -5.98
C THR A 72 10.43 -11.17 -6.65
N ILE A 73 9.13 -10.89 -6.75
CA ILE A 73 8.58 -9.71 -7.42
C ILE A 73 7.66 -8.99 -6.45
N TYR A 74 7.93 -7.70 -6.24
CA TYR A 74 7.02 -6.79 -5.56
C TYR A 74 5.94 -6.31 -6.52
N GLN A 75 4.71 -6.22 -6.03
CA GLN A 75 3.55 -5.70 -6.74
C GLN A 75 3.02 -4.50 -5.95
N PHE A 76 3.24 -3.30 -6.47
CA PHE A 76 2.89 -2.05 -5.80
C PHE A 76 1.76 -1.36 -6.56
N SER A 77 0.61 -1.14 -5.92
CA SER A 77 -0.54 -0.47 -6.55
C SER A 77 -0.78 0.87 -5.88
N LYS A 78 -0.88 1.94 -6.67
CA LYS A 78 -1.17 3.31 -6.21
C LYS A 78 -1.74 4.11 -7.38
N GLY A 79 -2.75 4.93 -7.12
CA GLY A 79 -3.36 5.77 -8.15
C GLY A 79 -3.96 4.92 -9.28
N ASN A 80 -3.54 5.19 -10.51
CA ASN A 80 -4.05 4.50 -11.71
C ASN A 80 -3.24 3.28 -12.14
N TYR A 81 -2.15 2.95 -11.44
CA TYR A 81 -1.21 1.93 -11.91
C TYR A 81 -0.84 0.88 -10.86
N ILE A 82 -0.41 -0.25 -11.39
CA ILE A 82 0.23 -1.36 -10.69
C ILE A 82 1.65 -1.45 -11.25
N CYS A 83 2.65 -1.42 -10.38
CA CYS A 83 4.07 -1.59 -10.70
C CYS A 83 4.52 -2.97 -10.25
N THR A 84 5.12 -3.75 -11.15
CA THR A 84 5.89 -4.94 -10.76
C THR A 84 7.37 -4.58 -10.69
N PHE A 85 8.05 -4.97 -9.61
CA PHE A 85 9.40 -4.49 -9.30
C PHE A 85 10.28 -5.64 -8.76
N ASP A 86 11.53 -5.72 -9.23
CA ASP A 86 12.47 -6.81 -8.87
C ASP A 86 13.34 -6.50 -7.63
N GLY A 87 13.09 -5.39 -6.95
CA GLY A 87 13.93 -4.86 -5.87
C GLY A 87 14.95 -3.81 -6.34
N LYS A 88 15.16 -3.65 -7.65
CA LYS A 88 16.08 -2.67 -8.23
C LYS A 88 15.43 -1.76 -9.28
N LYS A 89 14.55 -2.31 -10.12
CA LYS A 89 13.87 -1.59 -11.21
C LYS A 89 12.47 -2.14 -11.49
N ALA A 90 11.62 -1.33 -12.10
CA ALA A 90 10.33 -1.78 -12.60
C ALA A 90 10.50 -2.81 -13.72
N LEU A 91 9.80 -3.93 -13.59
CA LEU A 91 9.62 -4.97 -14.61
C LEU A 91 8.40 -4.68 -15.49
N GLY A 92 7.40 -4.00 -14.94
CA GLY A 92 6.17 -3.68 -15.67
C GLY A 92 5.31 -2.63 -14.98
N PHE A 93 4.51 -1.95 -15.80
CA PHE A 93 3.41 -1.11 -15.33
C PHE A 93 2.12 -1.58 -15.99
N TYR A 94 1.03 -1.54 -15.24
CA TYR A 94 -0.27 -2.01 -15.69
C TYR A 94 -1.35 -1.04 -15.21
N ASP A 95 -2.42 -0.86 -15.98
CA ASP A 95 -3.59 -0.12 -15.52
C ASP A 95 -4.17 -0.78 -14.25
N LYS A 96 -4.71 0.00 -13.32
CA LYS A 96 -5.32 -0.50 -12.07
C LYS A 96 -6.39 -1.57 -12.29
N ASN A 97 -7.05 -1.58 -13.45
CA ASN A 97 -8.07 -2.56 -13.80
C ASN A 97 -7.49 -3.83 -14.42
N ASP A 98 -6.24 -3.81 -14.90
CA ASP A 98 -5.52 -4.97 -15.42
C ASP A 98 -4.89 -5.80 -14.29
N LYS A 99 -5.76 -6.33 -13.44
CA LYS A 99 -5.39 -7.15 -12.27
C LYS A 99 -4.77 -8.50 -12.65
N GLU A 100 -4.81 -8.87 -13.94
CA GLU A 100 -4.15 -10.07 -14.49
C GLU A 100 -2.72 -9.80 -14.98
N LEU A 101 -2.34 -8.52 -15.08
CA LEU A 101 -1.01 -8.08 -15.52
C LEU A 101 -0.73 -8.49 -16.98
N LYS A 102 -1.73 -8.35 -17.86
CA LYS A 102 -1.63 -8.80 -19.26
C LYS A 102 -1.01 -7.76 -20.19
N ASN A 103 -1.33 -6.49 -19.99
CA ASN A 103 -0.96 -5.38 -20.88
C ASN A 103 0.14 -4.56 -20.22
N ASN A 104 1.39 -4.96 -20.42
CA ASN A 104 2.52 -4.25 -19.86
C ASN A 104 2.78 -2.92 -20.60
N LEU A 105 2.70 -1.82 -19.87
CA LEU A 105 2.88 -0.44 -20.34
C LEU A 105 4.32 0.08 -20.18
N ILE A 106 5.28 -0.78 -19.83
CA ILE A 106 6.67 -0.39 -19.51
C ILE A 106 7.38 0.41 -20.61
N SER A 107 7.03 0.19 -21.88
CA SER A 107 7.59 0.91 -23.02
C SER A 107 7.13 2.36 -23.13
N SER A 108 6.04 2.73 -22.43
CA SER A 108 5.36 4.02 -22.52
C SER A 108 5.24 4.66 -21.12
N LYS A 109 6.35 4.74 -20.38
CA LYS A 109 6.37 5.31 -19.03
C LYS A 109 5.90 6.77 -19.04
N ASN A 110 4.98 7.11 -18.15
CA ASN A 110 4.59 8.49 -17.85
C ASN A 110 5.06 8.92 -16.45
N ALA A 111 4.79 10.16 -16.07
CA ALA A 111 5.21 10.72 -14.78
C ALA A 111 4.63 9.95 -13.58
N GLU A 112 3.37 9.51 -13.64
CA GLU A 112 2.72 8.73 -12.56
C GLU A 112 3.39 7.35 -12.40
N MET A 113 3.76 6.71 -13.52
CA MET A 113 4.52 5.45 -13.52
C MET A 113 5.94 5.60 -12.94
N GLN A 114 6.60 6.72 -13.19
CA GLN A 114 7.90 7.00 -12.58
C GLN A 114 7.77 7.27 -11.08
N GLU A 115 6.72 7.98 -10.67
CA GLU A 115 6.43 8.24 -9.25
C GLU A 115 6.12 6.94 -8.49
N ILE A 116 5.30 6.04 -9.04
CA ILE A 116 4.98 4.76 -8.38
C ILE A 116 6.21 3.84 -8.28
N GLU A 117 7.10 3.83 -9.27
CA GLU A 117 8.38 3.11 -9.19
C GLU A 117 9.27 3.67 -8.08
N LEU A 118 9.37 5.01 -7.97
CA LEU A 118 10.12 5.67 -6.90
C LEU A 118 9.51 5.38 -5.52
N ASN A 119 8.18 5.45 -5.38
CA ASN A 119 7.48 5.13 -4.13
C ASN A 119 7.71 3.68 -3.70
N CYS A 120 7.62 2.73 -4.64
CA CYS A 120 7.89 1.32 -4.38
C CYS A 120 9.33 1.11 -3.90
N LYS A 121 10.30 1.72 -4.60
CA LYS A 121 11.72 1.65 -4.21
C LYS A 121 11.97 2.23 -2.83
N ALA A 122 11.47 3.45 -2.56
CA ALA A 122 11.63 4.12 -1.28
C ALA A 122 10.99 3.33 -0.12
N PHE A 123 9.83 2.71 -0.35
CA PHE A 123 9.18 1.86 0.66
C PHE A 123 10.06 0.65 1.03
N ILE A 124 10.62 -0.03 0.02
CA ILE A 124 11.45 -1.22 0.22
C ILE A 124 12.77 -0.84 0.92
N GLU A 125 13.42 0.24 0.49
CA GLU A 125 14.65 0.74 1.12
C GLU A 125 14.40 1.14 2.59
N ASP A 126 13.38 1.95 2.88
CA ASP A 126 13.04 2.32 4.27
C ASP A 126 12.66 1.11 5.13
N TYR A 127 11.96 0.13 4.57
CA TYR A 127 11.61 -1.10 5.27
C TYR A 127 12.87 -1.86 5.72
N TYR A 128 13.77 -2.17 4.78
CA TYR A 128 14.97 -2.94 5.07
C TYR A 128 15.94 -2.18 5.98
N ASP A 129 16.19 -0.90 5.72
CA ASP A 129 17.08 -0.07 6.55
C ASP A 129 16.61 -0.06 8.01
N ARG A 130 15.31 0.05 8.24
CA ARG A 130 14.77 0.09 9.61
C ARG A 130 14.74 -1.27 10.29
N VAL A 131 14.39 -2.32 9.55
CA VAL A 131 14.32 -3.67 10.13
C VAL A 131 15.72 -4.15 10.51
N ILE A 132 16.71 -3.95 9.62
CA ILE A 132 18.10 -4.34 9.86
C ILE A 132 18.69 -3.56 11.03
N ASP A 133 18.48 -2.24 11.07
CA ASP A 133 19.03 -1.37 12.12
C ASP A 133 18.15 -1.30 13.39
N GLN A 134 17.07 -2.08 13.46
CA GLN A 134 16.09 -2.06 14.56
C GLN A 134 15.49 -0.66 14.86
N LYS A 135 15.38 0.20 13.83
CA LYS A 135 14.82 1.56 13.91
C LYS A 135 13.29 1.56 13.76
N LEU A 136 12.62 0.74 14.58
CA LEU A 136 11.16 0.51 14.55
C LEU A 136 10.37 1.43 15.49
N TYR A 137 11.00 2.43 16.08
CA TYR A 137 10.38 3.41 16.99
C TYR A 137 10.17 4.76 16.31
N TYR A 138 9.27 5.57 16.86
CA TYR A 138 9.16 6.98 16.48
C TYR A 138 10.39 7.74 17.01
N LYS A 139 11.04 8.53 16.15
CA LYS A 139 12.17 9.39 16.52
C LYS A 139 11.77 10.84 16.32
N GLU A 140 11.79 11.63 17.39
CA GLU A 140 11.63 13.09 17.30
C GLU A 140 12.71 13.68 16.38
N LYS A 141 12.33 14.65 15.55
CA LYS A 141 13.25 15.39 14.69
C LYS A 141 14.00 16.45 15.47
#